data_AF-A0A1Y3NRR1-F1
#
_entry.id   AF-A0A1Y3NRR1-F1
#
_cell.length_a   1.000
_cell.length_b   1.000
_cell.length_c   1.000
_cell.angle_alpha   90.00
_cell.angle_beta   90.00
_cell.angle_gamma   90.00
#
_symmetry.space_group_name_H-M   'P 1'
#
loop_
_entity.id
_entity.type
_entity.pdbx_description
1 polymer ?
#
loop_
_entity_poly.entity_id
_entity_poly.type
_entity_poly.pdbx_seq_one_letter_code
_entity_poly.pdbx_strand_id
1 'polypeptide(L)'
;MTSEEIESTAKFKNIRQIDTGNIKGMKQGGLIMNLEKFANVMIEDYYAENLINMEHAGCAFILSDYAKLFIRNMEINKMKGNSIDGLFFFTLNSMGIVFDAYNVTLNDLYQINGREPAVLFWSENKVKLTAEKIKVTNSGGVNSSVWIDDDYNAELIGHLQSYCWGDACEFPPVKGQFSYFKNSTIDIEVEIKDCNKNYIYQSIDSNRLKSCYEPRCEKSCGQGQCVNINTCDCTKTLYTGMFCNENYKFERKKFLDLIIQIITAILLVLTVLLMILTFLYRNNPKIKGGVRISIWFYSC
;
A
#
# COMPACT_ATOMS: atom_id res chain seq x y z
N MET A 1 -48.06 9.14 1.53
CA MET A 1 -47.87 10.10 2.62
C MET A 1 -46.48 10.70 2.45
N THR A 2 -46.38 11.90 1.90
CA THR A 2 -45.14 12.70 1.97
C THR A 2 -45.16 13.40 3.32
N SER A 3 -44.92 12.64 4.39
CA SER A 3 -44.57 13.26 5.66
C SER A 3 -43.22 13.92 5.41
N GLU A 4 -43.17 15.25 5.55
CA GLU A 4 -41.93 15.85 6.03
C GLU A 4 -41.60 15.07 7.31
N GLU A 5 -40.64 14.14 7.21
CA GLU A 5 -40.10 13.45 8.37
C GLU A 5 -39.59 14.55 9.28
N ILE A 6 -40.36 14.85 10.32
CA ILE A 6 -39.89 15.66 11.43
C ILE A 6 -38.79 14.80 12.06
N GLU A 7 -37.56 14.94 11.55
CA GLU A 7 -36.37 14.34 12.11
C GLU A 7 -36.06 15.09 13.42
N SER A 8 -36.86 14.81 14.45
CA SER A 8 -36.59 15.33 15.78
C SER A 8 -35.28 14.71 16.28
N THR A 9 -34.23 15.52 16.36
CA THR A 9 -32.96 15.10 16.94
C THR A 9 -33.00 15.28 18.46
N ALA A 10 -32.83 14.19 19.21
CA ALA A 10 -32.61 14.25 20.64
C ALA A 10 -31.17 14.65 20.93
N LYS A 11 -30.95 15.64 21.80
CA LYS A 11 -29.61 16.17 22.09
C LYS A 11 -29.24 15.99 23.55
N PHE A 12 -28.10 15.33 23.80
CA PHE A 12 -27.51 15.12 25.11
C PHE A 12 -26.20 15.92 25.19
N LYS A 13 -26.04 16.72 26.25
CA LYS A 13 -24.85 17.55 26.45
C LYS A 13 -24.32 17.42 27.86
N ASN A 14 -22.99 17.50 28.02
CA ASN A 14 -22.33 17.56 29.33
C ASN A 14 -22.72 16.38 30.24
N ILE A 15 -22.75 15.18 29.67
CA ILE A 15 -23.13 13.97 30.40
C ILE A 15 -21.89 13.33 30.99
N ARG A 16 -22.02 12.86 32.23
CA ARG A 16 -20.99 12.08 32.92
C ARG A 16 -21.60 10.77 33.42
N GLN A 17 -21.05 9.65 32.97
CA GLN A 17 -21.47 8.30 33.36
C GLN A 17 -20.29 7.54 34.00
N ILE A 18 -20.48 6.93 35.17
CA ILE A 18 -19.41 6.22 35.86
C ILE A 18 -19.97 4.90 36.39
N ASP A 19 -19.14 3.84 36.40
CA ASP A 19 -19.43 2.54 37.00
C ASP A 19 -20.72 1.88 36.48
N THR A 20 -20.88 1.85 35.15
CA THR A 20 -22.03 1.20 34.52
C THR A 20 -21.68 -0.17 33.95
N GLY A 21 -22.59 -1.13 34.13
CA GLY A 21 -22.51 -2.47 33.53
C GLY A 21 -22.67 -3.57 34.58
N ASN A 22 -22.10 -4.74 34.30
CA ASN A 22 -22.25 -5.98 35.10
C ASN A 22 -23.73 -6.30 35.42
N ILE A 23 -24.61 -5.96 34.48
CA ILE A 23 -26.05 -6.14 34.63
C ILE A 23 -26.35 -7.61 34.39
N LYS A 24 -26.56 -8.36 35.49
CA LYS A 24 -26.93 -9.77 35.41
C LYS A 24 -28.15 -9.97 34.52
N GLY A 25 -28.01 -10.85 33.53
CA GLY A 25 -29.08 -11.19 32.59
C GLY A 25 -29.24 -10.24 31.41
N MET A 26 -28.40 -9.20 31.27
CA MET A 26 -28.39 -8.38 30.06
C MET A 26 -27.81 -9.19 28.90
N LYS A 27 -28.67 -9.63 27.98
CA LYS A 27 -28.26 -10.42 26.81
C LYS A 27 -27.82 -9.55 25.63
N GLN A 28 -28.42 -8.39 25.49
CA GLN A 28 -28.20 -7.45 24.39
C GLN A 28 -28.53 -6.03 24.86
N GLY A 29 -27.78 -5.04 24.37
CA GLY A 29 -27.98 -3.64 24.72
C GLY A 29 -26.67 -2.85 24.71
N GLY A 30 -26.77 -1.55 24.45
CA GLY A 30 -25.66 -0.62 24.61
C GLY A 30 -25.55 -0.16 26.07
N LEU A 31 -24.33 -0.14 26.63
CA LEU A 31 -24.05 0.38 27.97
C LEU A 31 -24.29 1.89 28.08
N ILE A 32 -24.30 2.60 26.94
CA ILE A 32 -24.64 4.02 26.86
C ILE A 32 -26.03 4.17 26.23
N MET A 33 -26.19 3.74 24.98
CA MET A 33 -27.48 3.86 24.27
C MET A 33 -27.71 2.70 23.29
N ASN A 34 -28.98 2.32 23.16
CA ASN A 34 -29.50 1.51 22.07
C ASN A 34 -30.47 2.37 21.25
N LEU A 35 -30.21 2.55 19.96
CA LEU A 35 -31.01 3.36 19.05
C LEU A 35 -31.63 2.48 17.97
N GLU A 36 -32.94 2.56 17.79
CA GLU A 36 -33.68 1.71 16.87
C GLU A 36 -34.55 2.55 15.93
N LYS A 37 -34.94 1.97 14.79
CA LYS A 37 -35.85 2.58 13.81
C LYS A 37 -35.32 3.91 13.28
N PHE A 38 -36.06 5.00 13.49
CA PHE A 38 -35.75 6.34 12.97
C PHE A 38 -35.17 7.27 14.05
N ALA A 39 -34.60 6.70 15.13
CA ALA A 39 -34.02 7.49 16.20
C ALA A 39 -32.85 8.34 15.69
N ASN A 40 -32.86 9.64 15.98
CA ASN A 40 -31.80 10.58 15.62
C ASN A 40 -31.27 11.25 16.89
N VAL A 41 -30.01 10.98 17.24
CA VAL A 41 -29.41 11.40 18.50
C VAL A 41 -28.09 12.13 18.27
N MET A 42 -27.90 13.23 19.01
CA MET A 42 -26.65 13.98 19.07
C MET A 42 -26.13 14.01 20.51
N ILE A 43 -24.87 13.63 20.69
CA ILE A 43 -24.15 13.64 21.97
C ILE A 43 -23.00 14.65 21.86
N GLU A 44 -22.94 15.59 22.79
CA GLU A 44 -21.84 16.56 22.91
C GLU A 44 -21.25 16.53 24.32
N ASP A 45 -19.92 16.55 24.43
CA ASP A 45 -19.19 16.66 25.70
C ASP A 45 -19.58 15.54 26.69
N TYR A 46 -19.30 14.31 26.27
CA TYR A 46 -19.65 13.08 27.00
C TYR A 46 -18.42 12.46 27.65
N TYR A 47 -18.49 12.22 28.95
CA TYR A 47 -17.46 11.48 29.68
C TYR A 47 -18.04 10.19 30.26
N ALA A 48 -17.36 9.06 30.02
CA ALA A 48 -17.64 7.82 30.71
C ALA A 48 -16.40 7.19 31.35
N GLU A 49 -16.60 6.54 32.49
CA GLU A 49 -15.58 5.75 33.15
C GLU A 49 -16.12 4.41 33.66
N ASN A 50 -15.31 3.35 33.58
CA ASN A 50 -15.63 2.01 34.10
C ASN A 50 -16.92 1.42 33.50
N LEU A 51 -17.02 1.40 32.16
CA LEU A 51 -18.11 0.73 31.44
C LEU A 51 -17.78 -0.76 31.27
N ILE A 52 -18.21 -1.61 32.21
CA ILE A 52 -17.75 -2.99 32.30
C ILE A 52 -18.94 -3.95 32.25
N ASN A 53 -19.02 -4.81 31.24
CA ASN A 53 -19.95 -5.93 31.24
C ASN A 53 -19.29 -7.25 30.82
N MET A 54 -19.05 -8.11 31.80
CA MET A 54 -18.39 -9.41 31.59
C MET A 54 -19.37 -10.57 31.34
N GLU A 55 -20.67 -10.34 31.49
CA GLU A 55 -21.68 -11.40 31.33
C GLU A 55 -21.98 -11.67 29.84
N HIS A 56 -22.21 -10.63 29.03
CA HIS A 56 -22.51 -10.71 27.59
C HIS A 56 -22.18 -9.39 26.85
N ALA A 57 -23.17 -8.78 26.18
CA ALA A 57 -23.04 -7.58 25.34
C ALA A 57 -22.43 -6.42 26.13
N GLY A 58 -21.22 -6.01 25.74
CA GLY A 58 -20.49 -4.89 26.37
C GLY A 58 -20.44 -3.63 25.50
N CYS A 59 -21.19 -3.59 24.41
CA CYS A 59 -21.12 -2.50 23.43
C CYS A 59 -21.52 -1.15 24.05
N ALA A 60 -20.87 -0.04 23.68
CA ALA A 60 -21.27 1.28 24.14
C ALA A 60 -22.56 1.73 23.43
N PHE A 61 -22.57 1.62 22.10
CA PHE A 61 -23.64 2.08 21.23
C PHE A 61 -24.12 0.97 20.30
N ILE A 62 -25.39 0.62 20.41
CA ILE A 62 -26.06 -0.27 19.45
C ILE A 62 -27.00 0.56 18.59
N LEU A 63 -26.88 0.45 17.27
CA LEU A 63 -27.78 1.09 16.31
C LEU A 63 -28.46 0.05 15.44
N SER A 64 -29.75 0.26 15.12
CA SER A 64 -30.49 -0.56 14.16
C SER A 64 -31.36 0.24 13.20
N ASP A 65 -31.76 -0.40 12.09
CA ASP A 65 -32.61 0.14 11.03
C ASP A 65 -32.06 1.41 10.35
N TYR A 66 -32.65 2.58 10.63
CA TYR A 66 -32.34 3.89 10.06
C TYR A 66 -31.82 4.88 11.12
N ALA A 67 -31.34 4.36 12.25
CA ALA A 67 -30.91 5.18 13.37
C ALA A 67 -29.69 6.05 12.99
N LYS A 68 -29.64 7.26 13.54
CA LYS A 68 -28.56 8.23 13.34
C LYS A 68 -27.97 8.63 14.68
N LEU A 69 -26.65 8.56 14.80
CA LEU A 69 -25.90 8.97 15.98
C LEU A 69 -24.76 9.91 15.59
N PHE A 70 -24.76 11.10 16.21
CA PHE A 70 -23.73 12.12 16.05
C PHE A 70 -23.02 12.33 17.40
N ILE A 71 -21.70 12.14 17.44
CA ILE A 71 -20.88 12.30 18.65
C ILE A 71 -19.88 13.43 18.44
N ARG A 72 -19.82 14.38 19.37
CA ARG A 72 -18.82 15.46 19.42
C ARG A 72 -18.19 15.49 20.81
N ASN A 73 -16.87 15.42 20.88
CA ASN A 73 -16.11 15.48 22.15
C ASN A 73 -16.54 14.40 23.13
N MET A 74 -16.06 13.18 22.94
CA MET A 74 -16.35 12.08 23.85
C MET A 74 -15.07 11.50 24.41
N GLU A 75 -15.08 11.18 25.70
CA GLU A 75 -14.00 10.48 26.37
C GLU A 75 -14.58 9.28 27.11
N ILE A 76 -14.06 8.08 26.82
CA ILE A 76 -14.39 6.86 27.55
C ILE A 76 -13.10 6.29 28.12
N ASN A 77 -13.05 6.18 29.44
CA ASN A 77 -11.93 5.60 30.16
C ASN A 77 -12.34 4.26 30.80
N LYS A 78 -11.62 3.20 30.46
CA LYS A 78 -11.89 1.82 30.90
C LYS A 78 -13.24 1.29 30.44
N MET A 79 -13.21 0.53 29.36
CA MET A 79 -14.36 -0.19 28.84
C MET A 79 -14.03 -1.67 28.67
N LYS A 80 -14.88 -2.56 29.17
CA LYS A 80 -14.66 -4.00 29.08
C LYS A 80 -15.92 -4.75 28.67
N GLY A 81 -15.77 -5.67 27.73
CA GLY A 81 -16.86 -6.53 27.25
C GLY A 81 -16.43 -7.99 27.10
N ASN A 82 -17.42 -8.88 27.07
CA ASN A 82 -17.26 -10.32 26.81
C ASN A 82 -18.23 -10.77 25.70
N SER A 83 -18.37 -9.96 24.64
CA SER A 83 -19.15 -10.31 23.46
C SER A 83 -18.26 -10.47 22.22
N ILE A 84 -18.86 -10.95 21.14
CA ILE A 84 -18.24 -11.02 19.80
C ILE A 84 -18.43 -9.72 19.01
N ASP A 85 -19.36 -8.86 19.44
CA ASP A 85 -19.75 -7.62 18.73
C ASP A 85 -18.66 -6.54 18.81
N GLY A 86 -18.94 -5.34 18.30
CA GLY A 86 -18.09 -4.17 18.51
C GLY A 86 -18.21 -3.63 19.93
N LEU A 87 -17.10 -3.44 20.65
CA LEU A 87 -17.13 -2.94 22.03
C LEU A 87 -17.52 -1.45 22.09
N PHE A 88 -17.04 -0.60 21.17
CA PHE A 88 -17.47 0.81 21.14
C PHE A 88 -18.78 0.99 20.36
N PHE A 89 -18.87 0.41 19.17
CA PHE A 89 -20.01 0.59 18.26
C PHE A 89 -20.38 -0.71 17.57
N PHE A 90 -21.68 -1.03 17.58
CA PHE A 90 -22.25 -2.20 16.94
C PHE A 90 -23.53 -1.83 16.18
N THR A 91 -23.69 -2.37 14.97
CA THR A 91 -24.95 -2.24 14.22
C THR A 91 -25.66 -3.57 14.07
N LEU A 92 -26.99 -3.52 14.04
CA LEU A 92 -27.84 -4.67 13.78
C LEU A 92 -28.96 -4.30 12.80
N ASN A 93 -29.24 -5.12 11.79
CA ASN A 93 -30.29 -4.89 10.80
C ASN A 93 -30.14 -3.54 10.08
N SER A 94 -28.95 -3.27 9.55
CA SER A 94 -28.60 -1.97 8.94
C SER A 94 -29.36 -1.71 7.62
N MET A 95 -30.25 -0.71 7.61
CA MET A 95 -31.00 -0.28 6.41
C MET A 95 -30.64 1.13 5.92
N GLY A 96 -29.98 1.93 6.76
CA GLY A 96 -29.51 3.27 6.41
C GLY A 96 -28.93 3.99 7.62
N ILE A 97 -28.18 3.27 8.45
CA ILE A 97 -27.62 3.81 9.70
C ILE A 97 -26.57 4.88 9.38
N VAL A 98 -26.60 5.98 10.13
CA VAL A 98 -25.58 7.03 10.06
C VAL A 98 -24.88 7.15 11.41
N PHE A 99 -23.57 6.90 11.42
CA PHE A 99 -22.73 7.11 12.60
C PHE A 99 -21.65 8.13 12.26
N ASP A 100 -21.63 9.24 12.98
CA ASP A 100 -20.67 10.33 12.78
C ASP A 100 -20.05 10.71 14.13
N ALA A 101 -18.76 10.43 14.30
CA ALA A 101 -18.01 10.72 15.51
C ALA A 101 -16.83 11.66 15.22
N TYR A 102 -16.72 12.72 16.01
CA TYR A 102 -15.63 13.69 15.93
C TYR A 102 -15.03 13.96 17.31
N ASN A 103 -13.70 13.92 17.40
CA ASN A 103 -12.94 14.16 18.63
C ASN A 103 -13.33 13.19 19.76
N VAL A 104 -13.06 11.90 19.55
CA VAL A 104 -13.35 10.86 20.54
C VAL A 104 -12.05 10.27 21.08
N THR A 105 -11.90 10.23 22.39
CA THR A 105 -10.78 9.58 23.09
C THR A 105 -11.28 8.32 23.79
N LEU A 106 -10.71 7.18 23.44
CA LEU A 106 -11.06 5.87 23.97
C LEU A 106 -9.80 5.30 24.65
N ASN A 107 -9.84 5.11 25.96
CA ASN A 107 -8.71 4.60 26.73
C ASN A 107 -9.07 3.33 27.51
N ASP A 108 -8.17 2.33 27.53
CA ASP A 108 -8.34 1.07 28.30
C ASP A 108 -9.55 0.23 27.83
N LEU A 109 -9.58 -0.13 26.53
CA LEU A 109 -10.69 -0.87 25.89
C LEU A 109 -10.33 -2.34 25.70
N TYR A 110 -11.04 -3.23 26.38
CA TYR A 110 -10.77 -4.67 26.30
C TYR A 110 -12.00 -5.50 26.00
N GLN A 111 -11.93 -6.30 24.92
CA GLN A 111 -12.92 -7.35 24.69
C GLN A 111 -12.31 -8.73 24.93
N ILE A 112 -12.86 -9.45 25.91
CA ILE A 112 -12.33 -10.73 26.35
C ILE A 112 -13.36 -11.78 25.94
N ASN A 113 -13.28 -12.27 24.70
CA ASN A 113 -14.14 -13.35 24.21
C ASN A 113 -13.28 -14.49 23.65
N GLY A 114 -13.77 -15.73 23.70
CA GLY A 114 -13.07 -16.88 23.11
C GLY A 114 -13.11 -16.90 21.58
N ARG A 115 -14.01 -16.13 20.97
CA ARG A 115 -14.13 -15.93 19.52
C ARG A 115 -13.61 -14.54 19.14
N GLU A 116 -13.35 -14.33 17.86
CA GLU A 116 -12.85 -13.08 17.29
C GLU A 116 -13.84 -11.92 17.55
N PRO A 117 -13.46 -10.93 18.38
CA PRO A 117 -14.30 -9.77 18.65
C PRO A 117 -13.76 -8.51 17.97
N ALA A 118 -14.60 -7.48 17.88
CA ALA A 118 -14.16 -6.14 17.51
C ALA A 118 -14.07 -5.21 18.72
N VAL A 119 -12.95 -4.49 18.88
CA VAL A 119 -12.79 -3.52 19.99
C VAL A 119 -13.45 -2.18 19.66
N LEU A 120 -13.47 -1.78 18.39
CA LEU A 120 -13.99 -0.47 17.99
C LEU A 120 -15.34 -0.60 17.30
N PHE A 121 -15.34 -1.03 16.06
CA PHE A 121 -16.52 -1.02 15.20
C PHE A 121 -16.84 -2.43 14.76
N TRP A 122 -18.12 -2.78 14.84
CA TRP A 122 -18.70 -3.90 14.11
C TRP A 122 -19.93 -3.39 13.37
N SER A 123 -19.81 -3.26 12.05
CA SER A 123 -20.86 -2.69 11.21
C SER A 123 -21.28 -3.68 10.12
N GLU A 124 -22.58 -3.79 9.87
CA GLU A 124 -23.13 -4.49 8.71
C GLU A 124 -23.12 -3.60 7.46
N ASN A 125 -23.57 -4.15 6.34
CA ASN A 125 -23.77 -3.41 5.09
C ASN A 125 -24.72 -2.21 5.24
N LYS A 126 -24.58 -1.19 4.38
CA LYS A 126 -25.46 0.01 4.32
C LYS A 126 -25.38 0.92 5.55
N VAL A 127 -24.21 0.98 6.20
CA VAL A 127 -23.90 1.93 7.27
C VAL A 127 -23.03 3.05 6.70
N LYS A 128 -23.42 4.31 6.93
CA LYS A 128 -22.54 5.46 6.68
C LYS A 128 -21.78 5.78 7.98
N LEU A 129 -20.54 5.32 8.06
CA LEU A 129 -19.66 5.56 9.19
C LEU A 129 -18.67 6.68 8.85
N THR A 130 -18.60 7.71 9.70
CA THR A 130 -17.62 8.81 9.62
C THR A 130 -16.98 8.99 10.98
N ALA A 131 -15.65 8.93 11.04
CA ALA A 131 -14.90 8.97 12.28
C ALA A 131 -13.67 9.85 12.10
N GLU A 132 -13.64 10.99 12.78
CA GLU A 132 -12.58 11.99 12.67
C GLU A 132 -11.96 12.29 14.04
N LYS A 133 -10.64 12.39 14.10
CA LYS A 133 -9.88 12.63 15.35
C LYS A 133 -10.24 11.64 16.47
N ILE A 134 -10.32 10.36 16.12
CA ILE A 134 -10.46 9.28 17.10
C ILE A 134 -9.07 8.91 17.62
N LYS A 135 -8.89 8.97 18.94
CA LYS A 135 -7.66 8.54 19.62
C LYS A 135 -8.00 7.32 20.47
N VAL A 136 -7.33 6.20 20.21
CA VAL A 136 -7.48 4.96 20.98
C VAL A 136 -6.17 4.64 21.65
N THR A 137 -6.17 4.43 22.97
CA THR A 137 -4.98 4.08 23.75
C THR A 137 -5.26 2.90 24.66
N ASN A 138 -4.25 2.04 24.85
CA ASN A 138 -4.32 0.87 25.73
C ASN A 138 -5.53 -0.04 25.42
N SER A 139 -5.71 -0.43 24.16
CA SER A 139 -6.82 -1.27 23.73
C SER A 139 -6.35 -2.66 23.30
N GLY A 140 -7.14 -3.70 23.54
CA GLY A 140 -6.83 -5.06 23.09
C GLY A 140 -7.97 -6.06 23.27
N GLY A 141 -7.71 -7.31 22.90
CA GLY A 141 -8.64 -8.41 23.13
C GLY A 141 -7.99 -9.76 22.92
N VAL A 142 -8.66 -10.82 23.37
CA VAL A 142 -8.26 -12.19 23.05
C VAL A 142 -8.71 -12.42 21.61
N ASN A 143 -7.75 -12.49 20.66
CA ASN A 143 -7.99 -12.58 19.21
C ASN A 143 -8.59 -11.32 18.56
N SER A 144 -8.25 -10.12 19.02
CA SER A 144 -8.68 -8.89 18.34
C SER A 144 -7.89 -8.66 17.06
N SER A 145 -8.58 -8.55 15.93
CA SER A 145 -8.03 -8.11 14.64
C SER A 145 -8.75 -6.83 14.20
N VAL A 146 -8.08 -6.00 13.40
CA VAL A 146 -8.74 -4.88 12.71
C VAL A 146 -9.11 -5.37 11.33
N TRP A 147 -10.40 -5.33 11.00
CA TRP A 147 -10.93 -5.78 9.73
C TRP A 147 -11.91 -4.74 9.18
N ILE A 148 -11.89 -4.56 7.85
CA ILE A 148 -12.85 -3.75 7.10
C ILE A 148 -13.63 -4.72 6.20
N ASP A 149 -14.95 -4.61 6.22
CA ASP A 149 -15.87 -5.38 5.35
C ASP A 149 -16.16 -4.67 4.01
N ASP A 150 -15.75 -3.41 3.85
CA ASP A 150 -15.99 -2.61 2.65
C ASP A 150 -14.70 -2.38 1.86
N ASP A 151 -14.24 -3.44 1.19
CA ASP A 151 -13.05 -3.42 0.33
C ASP A 151 -13.15 -2.44 -0.86
N TYR A 152 -14.34 -1.90 -1.15
CA TYR A 152 -14.58 -1.02 -2.31
C TYR A 152 -14.47 0.46 -1.97
N ASN A 153 -14.86 0.87 -0.76
CA ASN A 153 -14.91 2.28 -0.36
C ASN A 153 -13.95 2.64 0.78
N ALA A 154 -13.34 1.65 1.43
CA ALA A 154 -12.42 1.86 2.53
C ALA A 154 -11.14 1.03 2.34
N GLU A 155 -9.99 1.69 2.39
CA GLU A 155 -8.68 1.03 2.29
C GLU A 155 -7.93 1.20 3.62
N LEU A 156 -7.68 0.09 4.31
CA LEU A 156 -6.75 0.06 5.44
C LEU A 156 -5.33 -0.12 4.90
N ILE A 157 -4.54 0.94 4.95
CA ILE A 157 -3.15 0.91 4.47
C ILE A 157 -2.20 0.72 5.67
N GLY A 158 -1.71 -0.51 5.86
CA GLY A 158 -0.79 -0.92 6.93
C GLY A 158 -0.89 -2.42 7.26
N HIS A 159 -0.07 -2.95 8.19
CA HIS A 159 -0.38 -4.29 8.73
C HIS A 159 -1.65 -4.21 9.60
N LEU A 160 -2.61 -5.10 9.35
CA LEU A 160 -3.92 -5.16 10.04
C LEU A 160 -3.86 -5.84 11.41
N GLN A 161 -2.77 -6.54 11.67
CA GLN A 161 -2.56 -7.34 12.87
C GLN A 161 -1.47 -6.67 13.71
N SER A 162 -1.89 -6.03 14.79
CA SER A 162 -1.00 -5.73 15.91
C SER A 162 -0.92 -6.98 16.76
N TYR A 163 0.27 -7.57 16.88
CA TYR A 163 0.52 -8.60 17.90
C TYR A 163 1.24 -7.94 19.06
N CYS A 164 0.77 -8.25 20.27
CA CYS A 164 1.49 -7.94 21.49
C CYS A 164 2.05 -9.25 22.05
N TRP A 165 3.33 -9.24 22.41
CA TRP A 165 4.00 -10.38 23.01
C TRP A 165 4.59 -9.96 24.36
N GLY A 166 3.98 -10.43 25.45
CA GLY A 166 4.33 -9.96 26.79
C GLY A 166 3.99 -8.48 26.97
N ASP A 167 4.99 -7.69 27.33
CA ASP A 167 4.84 -6.26 27.69
C ASP A 167 5.08 -5.31 26.51
N ALA A 168 5.32 -5.85 25.30
CA ALA A 168 5.64 -5.08 24.10
C ALA A 168 4.60 -5.31 22.99
N CYS A 169 4.22 -4.24 22.30
CA CYS A 169 3.35 -4.27 21.13
C CYS A 169 4.10 -3.69 19.94
N GLU A 170 4.04 -4.37 18.80
CA GLU A 170 4.64 -3.87 17.56
C GLU A 170 3.53 -3.27 16.69
N PHE A 171 3.67 -1.98 16.35
CA PHE A 171 2.71 -1.26 15.52
C PHE A 171 3.26 -1.09 14.10
N PRO A 172 2.42 -1.26 13.06
CA PRO A 172 2.87 -1.06 11.70
C PRO A 172 3.09 0.41 11.35
N PRO A 173 4.02 0.70 10.42
CA PRO A 173 4.20 2.04 9.88
C PRO A 173 2.99 2.46 9.04
N VAL A 174 2.39 3.61 9.38
CA VAL A 174 1.23 4.18 8.68
C VAL A 174 1.71 5.07 7.53
N LYS A 175 1.31 4.73 6.29
CA LYS A 175 1.41 5.62 5.11
C LYS A 175 0.02 5.76 4.51
N GLY A 176 -0.44 6.99 4.24
CA GLY A 176 -1.81 7.24 3.75
C GLY A 176 -1.87 8.09 2.48
N GLN A 177 -2.78 7.73 1.57
CA GLN A 177 -3.31 8.64 0.53
C GLN A 177 -4.56 9.34 1.09
N PHE A 178 -4.63 10.67 0.96
CA PHE A 178 -5.72 11.48 1.49
C PHE A 178 -6.86 11.62 0.49
N SER A 179 -8.10 11.32 0.89
CA SER A 179 -9.29 11.84 0.20
C SER A 179 -9.51 13.30 0.59
N TYR A 180 -9.91 14.13 -0.37
CA TYR A 180 -9.90 15.58 -0.25
C TYR A 180 -11.11 16.07 0.58
N PHE A 181 -10.88 16.50 1.83
CA PHE A 181 -11.89 17.18 2.65
C PHE A 181 -11.84 18.69 2.39
N LYS A 182 -12.97 19.31 2.04
CA LYS A 182 -13.07 20.76 1.84
C LYS A 182 -12.92 21.47 3.19
N ASN A 183 -11.87 22.28 3.33
CA ASN A 183 -11.60 23.21 4.44
C ASN A 183 -11.18 22.61 5.80
N SER A 184 -10.47 21.48 5.83
CA SER A 184 -9.78 21.01 7.05
C SER A 184 -8.27 21.15 6.87
N THR A 185 -7.62 21.97 7.69
CA THR A 185 -6.15 22.04 7.80
C THR A 185 -5.71 21.35 9.09
N ILE A 186 -4.71 20.48 9.00
CA ILE A 186 -4.01 19.92 10.15
C ILE A 186 -2.57 20.40 10.02
N ASP A 187 -2.10 21.15 11.01
CA ASP A 187 -0.73 21.62 11.07
C ASP A 187 0.08 20.60 11.87
N ILE A 188 1.06 19.99 11.22
CA ILE A 188 2.03 19.07 11.85
C ILE A 188 3.39 19.75 11.76
N GLU A 189 4.01 20.00 12.91
CA GLU A 189 5.38 20.50 12.97
C GLU A 189 6.33 19.33 12.70
N VAL A 190 7.07 19.40 11.58
CA VAL A 190 8.00 18.35 11.17
C VAL A 190 9.39 18.97 11.01
N GLU A 191 10.36 18.46 11.77
CA GLU A 191 11.77 18.77 11.59
C GLU A 191 12.38 17.81 10.55
N ILE A 192 12.77 18.33 9.39
CA ILE A 192 13.43 17.55 8.34
C ILE A 192 14.95 17.57 8.59
N LYS A 193 15.51 16.42 8.92
CA LYS A 193 16.96 16.25 9.06
C LYS A 193 17.63 16.07 7.70
N ASP A 194 18.87 16.54 7.59
CA ASP A 194 19.69 16.33 6.40
C ASP A 194 20.00 14.84 6.16
N CYS A 195 20.03 14.45 4.88
CA CYS A 195 20.39 13.09 4.51
C CYS A 195 21.87 12.80 4.79
N ASN A 196 22.16 11.60 5.29
CA ASN A 196 23.52 11.09 5.33
C ASN A 196 24.08 10.92 3.90
N LYS A 197 25.40 11.05 3.71
CA LYS A 197 26.10 11.05 2.41
C LYS A 197 25.84 9.81 1.54
N ASN A 198 25.40 8.71 2.14
CA ASN A 198 25.09 7.46 1.44
C ASN A 198 23.65 7.40 0.89
N TYR A 199 22.81 8.39 1.19
CA TYR A 199 21.41 8.43 0.80
C TYR A 199 21.18 9.50 -0.25
N ILE A 200 20.19 9.25 -1.11
CA ILE A 200 19.79 10.17 -2.18
C ILE A 200 18.56 10.93 -1.73
N TYR A 201 18.63 12.26 -1.79
CA TYR A 201 17.52 13.13 -1.45
C TYR A 201 16.65 13.41 -2.68
N GLN A 202 15.51 12.73 -2.79
CA GLN A 202 14.62 12.86 -3.94
C GLN A 202 13.15 12.59 -3.59
N SER A 203 12.27 13.02 -4.49
CA SER A 203 10.82 12.76 -4.45
C SER A 203 10.53 11.41 -5.11
N ILE A 204 10.08 10.42 -4.35
CA ILE A 204 9.61 9.12 -4.90
C ILE A 204 8.09 9.04 -4.85
N ASP A 205 7.51 9.38 -3.71
CA ASP A 205 6.07 9.23 -3.49
C ASP A 205 5.27 10.48 -3.94
N SER A 206 5.83 11.69 -3.81
CA SER A 206 5.18 12.93 -4.28
C SER A 206 6.18 14.03 -4.63
N ASN A 207 5.80 14.93 -5.55
CA ASN A 207 6.61 16.10 -5.93
C ASN A 207 6.74 17.15 -4.79
N ARG A 208 5.99 17.00 -3.69
CA ARG A 208 5.93 17.98 -2.60
C ARG A 208 6.86 17.64 -1.44
N LEU A 209 7.17 16.36 -1.24
CA LEU A 209 8.04 15.89 -0.17
C LEU A 209 9.18 15.07 -0.76
N LYS A 210 10.40 15.47 -0.44
CA LYS A 210 11.60 14.70 -0.72
C LYS A 210 12.00 13.96 0.54
N SER A 211 12.41 12.71 0.38
CA SER A 211 12.95 11.93 1.49
C SER A 211 14.32 11.37 1.10
N CYS A 212 15.05 10.89 2.10
CA CYS A 212 16.36 10.27 1.93
C CYS A 212 16.16 8.77 1.67
N TYR A 213 16.70 8.24 0.58
CA TYR A 213 16.57 6.82 0.25
C TYR A 213 17.90 6.20 -0.10
N GLU A 214 18.07 4.95 0.30
CA GLU A 214 19.16 4.12 -0.17
C GLU A 214 18.87 3.68 -1.61
N PRO A 215 19.78 3.91 -2.57
CA PRO A 215 19.56 3.48 -3.96
C PRO A 215 19.39 1.97 -4.03
N ARG A 216 18.22 1.52 -4.51
CA ARG A 216 17.87 0.11 -4.64
C ARG A 216 17.25 -0.16 -6.00
N CYS A 217 17.72 -1.23 -6.64
CA CYS A 217 17.20 -1.68 -7.92
C CYS A 217 16.54 -3.05 -7.70
N GLU A 218 15.28 -3.19 -8.08
CA GLU A 218 14.53 -4.45 -7.94
C GLU A 218 15.12 -5.53 -8.85
N LYS A 219 15.53 -5.13 -10.05
CA LYS A 219 16.30 -5.96 -10.98
C LYS A 219 17.78 -5.66 -10.82
N SER A 220 18.60 -6.71 -10.81
CA SER A 220 20.06 -6.57 -10.75
C SER A 220 20.57 -5.75 -11.95
N CYS A 221 21.48 -4.81 -11.69
CA CYS A 221 22.17 -4.01 -12.70
C CYS A 221 23.27 -4.79 -13.46
N GLY A 222 23.25 -6.13 -13.44
CA GLY A 222 24.27 -6.96 -14.07
C GLY A 222 25.66 -6.68 -13.49
N GLN A 223 26.56 -6.12 -14.32
CA GLN A 223 27.90 -5.68 -13.91
C GLN A 223 27.98 -4.20 -13.52
N GLY A 224 26.88 -3.44 -13.65
CA GLY A 224 26.79 -2.02 -13.30
C GLY A 224 26.47 -1.78 -11.82
N GLN A 225 26.41 -0.50 -11.43
CA GLN A 225 26.08 -0.08 -10.08
C GLN A 225 24.68 0.53 -10.02
N CYS A 226 23.87 0.17 -9.02
CA CYS A 226 22.59 0.84 -8.78
C CYS A 226 22.87 2.23 -8.18
N VAL A 227 22.54 3.29 -8.93
CA VAL A 227 22.80 4.68 -8.52
C VAL A 227 21.52 5.41 -8.15
N ASN A 228 20.35 4.86 -8.47
CA ASN A 228 19.06 5.37 -8.05
C ASN A 228 18.01 4.24 -8.05
N ILE A 229 16.78 4.50 -7.62
CA ILE A 229 15.68 3.55 -7.71
C ILE A 229 15.49 3.09 -9.15
N ASN A 230 15.73 1.80 -9.37
CA ASN A 230 15.65 1.14 -10.67
C ASN A 230 16.45 1.86 -11.78
N THR A 231 17.53 2.54 -11.41
CA THR A 231 18.45 3.21 -12.36
C THR A 231 19.87 2.71 -12.15
N CYS A 232 20.40 2.08 -13.18
CA CYS A 232 21.75 1.52 -13.19
C CYS A 232 22.74 2.45 -13.89
N ASP A 233 23.93 2.60 -13.32
CA ASP A 233 25.08 3.21 -13.97
C ASP A 233 25.93 2.12 -14.65
N CYS A 234 25.91 2.13 -15.97
CA CYS A 234 26.65 1.20 -16.82
C CYS A 234 27.98 1.77 -17.35
N THR A 235 28.37 3.00 -16.97
CA THR A 235 29.51 3.72 -17.58
C THR A 235 30.85 3.02 -17.41
N LYS A 236 30.99 2.21 -16.35
CA LYS A 236 32.20 1.40 -16.08
C LYS A 236 32.16 0.01 -16.70
N THR A 237 31.13 -0.30 -17.50
CA THR A 237 30.91 -1.63 -18.07
C THR A 237 30.94 -1.62 -19.60
N LEU A 238 31.12 -2.79 -20.21
CA LEU A 238 30.99 -2.98 -21.67
C LEU A 238 29.53 -3.15 -22.12
N TYR A 239 28.58 -3.00 -21.20
CA TYR A 239 27.16 -3.14 -21.46
C TYR A 239 26.45 -1.79 -21.41
N THR A 240 25.31 -1.72 -22.07
CA THR A 240 24.38 -0.60 -22.13
C THR A 240 22.97 -1.08 -21.78
N GLY A 241 21.98 -0.21 -21.93
CA GLY A 241 20.59 -0.47 -21.58
C GLY A 241 20.26 -0.18 -20.12
N MET A 242 18.97 -0.26 -19.78
CA MET A 242 18.45 0.13 -18.46
C MET A 242 19.02 -0.70 -17.31
N PHE A 243 19.38 -1.96 -17.57
CA PHE A 243 19.89 -2.92 -16.57
C PHE A 243 21.35 -3.34 -16.83
N CYS A 244 22.08 -2.61 -17.69
CA CYS A 244 23.46 -2.93 -18.08
C CYS A 244 23.66 -4.38 -18.57
N ASN A 245 22.72 -4.87 -19.37
CA ASN A 245 22.71 -6.24 -19.89
C ASN A 245 22.65 -6.29 -21.43
N GLU A 246 22.61 -5.14 -22.11
CA GLU A 246 22.63 -5.06 -23.56
C GLU A 246 24.06 -4.79 -24.04
N ASN A 247 24.50 -5.45 -25.10
CA ASN A 247 25.78 -5.08 -25.72
C ASN A 247 25.62 -3.76 -26.49
N TYR A 248 26.67 -2.92 -26.50
CA TYR A 248 26.66 -1.75 -27.36
C TYR A 248 26.38 -2.15 -28.81
N LYS A 249 25.38 -1.50 -29.42
CA LYS A 249 25.19 -1.59 -30.86
C LYS A 249 26.42 -0.96 -31.50
N PHE A 250 27.24 -1.79 -32.14
CA PHE A 250 28.38 -1.30 -32.90
C PHE A 250 27.86 -0.31 -33.94
N GLU A 251 28.22 0.97 -33.78
CA GLU A 251 27.97 1.95 -34.81
C GLU A 251 28.78 1.56 -36.03
N ARG A 252 28.07 1.27 -37.12
CA ARG A 252 28.69 0.97 -38.40
C ARG A 252 29.46 2.20 -38.87
N LYS A 253 30.79 2.20 -38.68
CA LYS A 253 31.65 3.29 -39.14
C LYS A 253 31.78 3.18 -40.67
N LYS A 254 31.18 4.13 -41.39
CA LYS A 254 31.19 4.21 -42.87
C LYS A 254 32.58 4.06 -43.49
N PHE A 255 33.62 4.46 -42.76
CA PHE A 255 35.02 4.30 -43.17
C PHE A 255 35.46 2.84 -43.29
N LEU A 256 35.07 1.96 -42.35
CA LEU A 256 35.39 0.54 -42.42
C LEU A 256 34.66 -0.15 -43.58
N ASP A 257 33.40 0.21 -43.82
CA ASP A 257 32.66 -0.28 -44.98
C ASP A 257 33.34 0.11 -46.29
N LEU A 258 33.82 1.35 -46.40
CA LEU A 258 34.53 1.85 -47.57
C LEU A 258 35.84 1.08 -47.79
N ILE A 259 36.62 0.82 -46.72
CA ILE A 259 37.84 0.01 -46.82
C ILE A 259 37.52 -1.39 -47.33
N ILE A 260 36.52 -2.06 -46.75
CA ILE A 260 36.13 -3.40 -47.15
C ILE A 260 35.68 -3.41 -48.61
N GLN A 261 34.93 -2.40 -49.06
CA GLN A 261 34.49 -2.27 -50.44
C GLN A 261 35.67 -2.08 -51.41
N ILE A 262 36.66 -1.24 -51.07
CA ILE A 262 37.87 -1.01 -51.87
C ILE A 262 38.69 -2.30 -51.98
N ILE A 263 38.93 -2.98 -50.86
CA ILE A 263 39.69 -4.25 -50.84
C ILE A 263 38.99 -5.29 -51.73
N THR A 264 37.67 -5.40 -51.62
CA THR A 264 36.88 -6.35 -52.41
C THR A 264 36.95 -6.03 -53.91
N ALA A 265 36.91 -4.76 -54.30
CA ALA A 265 37.04 -4.34 -55.69
C ALA A 265 38.43 -4.65 -56.26
N ILE A 266 39.50 -4.38 -55.50
CA ILE A 266 40.88 -4.69 -55.90
C ILE A 266 41.06 -6.19 -56.11
N LEU A 267 40.56 -7.01 -55.17
CA LEU A 267 40.63 -8.47 -55.28
C LEU A 267 39.87 -8.97 -56.51
N LEU A 268 38.72 -8.40 -56.83
CA LEU A 268 37.94 -8.78 -58.02
C LEU A 268 38.65 -8.41 -59.32
N VAL A 269 39.30 -7.24 -59.38
CA VAL A 269 40.10 -6.86 -60.55
C VAL A 269 41.30 -7.79 -60.72
N LEU A 270 41.99 -8.12 -59.63
CA LEU A 270 43.11 -9.06 -59.64
C LEU A 270 42.70 -10.45 -60.11
N THR A 271 41.55 -10.97 -59.66
CA THR A 271 41.06 -12.29 -60.12
C THR A 271 40.74 -12.28 -61.60
N VAL A 272 40.11 -11.22 -62.13
CA VAL A 272 39.84 -11.08 -63.56
C VAL A 272 41.13 -10.99 -64.38
N LEU A 273 42.11 -10.21 -63.92
CA LEU A 273 43.43 -10.13 -64.56
C LEU A 273 44.13 -11.48 -64.59
N LEU A 274 44.10 -12.23 -63.47
CA LEU A 274 44.65 -13.59 -63.42
C LEU A 274 43.95 -14.53 -64.39
N MET A 275 42.61 -14.45 -64.51
CA MET A 275 41.85 -15.24 -65.50
C MET A 275 42.23 -14.88 -66.95
N ILE A 276 42.41 -13.59 -67.27
CA ILE A 276 42.84 -13.15 -68.60
C ILE A 276 44.27 -13.61 -68.89
N LEU A 277 45.20 -13.45 -67.94
CA LEU A 277 46.59 -13.87 -68.09
C LEU A 277 46.69 -15.38 -68.29
N THR A 278 45.99 -16.16 -67.47
CA THR A 278 45.94 -17.63 -67.61
C THR A 278 45.35 -18.04 -68.96
N PHE A 279 44.35 -17.32 -69.47
CA PHE A 279 43.79 -17.55 -70.81
C PHE A 279 44.79 -17.22 -71.93
N LEU A 280 45.44 -16.05 -71.90
CA LEU A 280 46.40 -15.62 -72.92
C LEU A 280 47.65 -16.49 -72.95
N TYR A 281 48.16 -16.89 -71.78
CA TYR A 281 49.36 -17.71 -71.65
C TYR A 281 49.08 -19.22 -71.61
N ARG A 282 47.85 -19.65 -71.95
CA ARG A 282 47.42 -21.06 -71.96
C ARG A 282 48.33 -21.99 -72.79
N ASN A 283 49.03 -21.46 -73.79
CA ASN A 283 49.90 -22.23 -74.66
C ASN A 283 51.36 -22.34 -74.16
N ASN A 284 51.72 -21.63 -73.09
CA ASN A 284 53.06 -21.69 -72.52
C ASN A 284 53.28 -23.04 -71.79
N PRO A 285 54.32 -23.83 -72.12
CA PRO A 285 54.54 -25.16 -71.54
C PRO A 285 54.70 -25.13 -70.01
N LYS A 286 55.16 -24.00 -69.42
CA LYS A 286 55.23 -23.83 -67.96
C LYS A 286 53.85 -23.79 -67.28
N ILE A 287 52.84 -23.21 -67.94
CA ILE A 287 51.45 -23.14 -67.43
C ILE A 287 50.71 -24.43 -67.76
N LYS A 288 50.98 -25.05 -68.92
CA LYS A 288 50.43 -26.37 -69.29
C LYS A 288 50.91 -27.51 -68.38
N GLY A 289 52.11 -27.39 -67.80
CA GLY A 289 52.69 -28.41 -66.92
C GLY A 289 52.31 -28.29 -65.44
N GLY A 290 51.74 -27.16 -65.02
CA GLY A 290 51.45 -26.87 -63.62
C GLY A 290 49.96 -26.87 -63.35
N VAL A 291 49.43 -28.01 -62.88
CA VAL A 291 48.75 -28.21 -61.59
C VAL A 291 48.03 -29.57 -61.71
N ARG A 292 48.68 -30.63 -61.21
CA ARG A 292 47.95 -31.84 -60.80
C ARG A 292 47.22 -31.46 -59.50
N ILE A 293 45.96 -31.04 -59.60
CA ILE A 293 45.12 -30.88 -58.40
C ILE A 293 44.82 -32.31 -57.93
N SER A 294 45.59 -32.80 -56.98
CA SER A 294 45.28 -34.04 -56.26
C SER A 294 44.11 -33.73 -55.32
N ILE A 295 42.88 -33.80 -55.84
CA ILE A 295 41.68 -33.74 -55.00
C ILE A 295 41.61 -35.07 -54.25
N TRP A 296 42.08 -35.07 -53.02
CA TRP A 296 41.85 -36.19 -52.10
C TRP A 296 40.41 -36.08 -51.58
N PHE A 297 39.50 -36.83 -52.19
CA PHE A 297 38.21 -37.11 -51.57
C PHE A 297 38.44 -38.08 -50.41
N TYR A 298 38.41 -37.56 -49.19
CA TYR A 298 38.13 -38.39 -48.03
C TYR A 298 36.62 -38.65 -48.01
N SER A 299 36.20 -39.84 -48.46
CA SER A 299 34.88 -40.36 -48.12
C SER A 299 34.91 -40.81 -46.65
N CYS A 300 34.06 -40.20 -45.83
CA CYS A 300 33.58 -40.79 -44.59
C CYS A 300 32.27 -41.52 -44.88
#